data_AF-A0A920UQV1-F1
#
_entry.id   AF-A0A920UQV1-F1
#
_cell.length_a   1.000
_cell.length_b   1.000
_cell.length_c   1.000
_cell.angle_alpha   90.00
_cell.angle_beta   90.00
_cell.angle_gamma   90.00
#
_symmetry.space_group_name_H-M   'P 1'
#
loop_
_entity.id
_entity.type
_entity.pdbx_description
1 polymer ?
#
loop_
_entity_poly.entity_id
_entity_poly.type
_entity_poly.pdbx_seq_one_letter_code
_entity_poly.pdbx_strand_id
1 'polypeptide(L)'
;MVIKEAEDLWPLGQDVLNTLDEAVQMAEEVSAPPAERWVARAISDKLIPSLYAARTYIEVGQLSSPEIRLGILSARSEAGKLADTDSRYAPLYSKIRVLAEEADTASRIS
;
A
#
# COMPACT_ATOMS: atom_id res chain seq x y z
N MET A 1 -27.84 19.38 -1.87
CA MET A 1 -26.84 18.41 -2.35
C MET A 1 -26.16 17.86 -1.11
N VAL A 2 -26.48 16.63 -0.71
CA VAL A 2 -25.85 15.99 0.46
C VAL A 2 -24.50 15.49 -0.02
N ILE A 3 -23.42 16.08 0.49
CA ILE A 3 -22.08 15.54 0.31
C ILE A 3 -22.04 14.30 1.20
N LYS A 4 -22.03 13.10 0.61
CA LYS A 4 -21.76 11.88 1.36
C LYS A 4 -20.34 11.96 1.92
N GLU A 5 -20.16 11.65 3.19
CA GLU A 5 -18.82 11.55 3.77
C GLU A 5 -18.06 10.40 3.11
N ALA A 6 -16.72 10.45 3.08
CA ALA A 6 -15.90 9.44 2.40
C ALA A 6 -16.17 8.01 2.92
N GLU A 7 -16.56 7.88 4.19
CA GLU A 7 -16.97 6.62 4.82
C GLU A 7 -18.26 6.02 4.20
N ASP A 8 -19.21 6.85 3.76
CA ASP A 8 -20.46 6.39 3.12
C ASP A 8 -20.25 5.89 1.68
N LEU A 9 -19.11 6.26 1.07
CA LEU A 9 -18.74 5.87 -0.30
C LEU A 9 -17.87 4.62 -0.31
N TRP A 10 -17.21 4.30 0.81
CA TRP A 10 -16.45 3.07 0.97
C TRP A 10 -16.50 2.53 2.40
N PRO A 11 -17.47 1.67 2.75
CA PRO A 11 -17.51 1.06 4.08
C PRO A 11 -16.26 0.22 4.39
N LEU A 12 -15.52 -0.21 3.37
CA LEU A 12 -14.24 -0.94 3.49
C LEU A 12 -13.00 -0.06 3.23
N GLY A 13 -13.17 1.21 2.86
CA GLY A 13 -12.06 2.11 2.53
C GLY A 13 -11.19 2.42 3.75
N GLN A 14 -11.80 2.48 4.94
CA GLN A 14 -11.06 2.66 6.18
C GLN A 14 -10.17 1.46 6.50
N ASP A 15 -10.63 0.23 6.25
CA ASP A 15 -9.82 -0.97 6.43
C ASP A 15 -8.63 -0.98 5.46
N VAL A 16 -8.87 -0.65 4.19
CA VAL A 16 -7.79 -0.51 3.18
C VAL A 16 -6.76 0.54 3.61
N LEU A 17 -7.19 1.69 4.14
CA LEU A 17 -6.29 2.73 4.65
C LEU A 17 -5.49 2.26 5.86
N ASN A 18 -6.11 1.56 6.81
CA ASN A 18 -5.42 1.01 7.97
C ASN A 18 -4.33 0.02 7.54
N THR A 19 -4.66 -0.92 6.65
CA THR A 19 -3.68 -1.89 6.13
C THR A 19 -2.58 -1.21 5.31
N LEU A 20 -2.90 -0.13 4.60
CA LEU A 20 -1.92 0.68 3.87
C LEU A 20 -0.95 1.36 4.83
N ASP A 21 -1.46 2.00 5.87
CA ASP A 21 -0.64 2.69 6.87
C ASP A 21 0.25 1.69 7.63
N GLU A 22 -0.25 0.50 7.96
CA GLU A 22 0.57 -0.60 8.50
C GLU A 22 1.67 -1.03 7.52
N ALA A 23 1.38 -1.13 6.22
CA ALA A 23 2.36 -1.50 5.20
C ALA A 23 3.46 -0.42 5.06
N VAL A 24 3.09 0.85 5.13
CA VAL A 24 4.03 1.97 5.11
C VAL A 24 4.92 1.92 6.36
N GLN A 25 4.34 1.78 7.55
CA GLN A 25 5.10 1.69 8.79
C GLN A 25 6.09 0.52 8.77
N MET A 26 5.66 -0.67 8.32
CA MET A 26 6.56 -1.81 8.16
C MET A 26 7.70 -1.51 7.18
N ALA A 27 7.41 -0.82 6.08
CA ALA A 27 8.43 -0.45 5.10
C ALA A 27 9.45 0.53 5.71
N GLU A 28 8.98 1.53 6.45
CA GLU A 28 9.83 2.47 7.16
C GLU A 28 10.75 1.77 8.15
N GLU A 29 10.21 0.89 8.99
CA GLU A 29 10.98 0.08 9.96
C GLU A 29 12.05 -0.79 9.28
N VAL A 30 11.70 -1.43 8.16
CA VAL A 30 12.64 -2.26 7.38
C VAL A 30 13.75 -1.43 6.73
N SER A 31 13.45 -0.19 6.33
CA SER A 31 14.40 0.70 5.67
C SER A 31 15.25 1.54 6.63
N ALA A 32 14.90 1.55 7.92
CA ALA A 32 15.59 2.32 8.93
C ALA A 32 17.03 1.80 9.15
N PRO A 33 18.00 2.67 9.49
CA PRO A 33 19.34 2.22 9.85
C PRO A 33 19.29 1.15 10.97
N PRO A 34 20.05 0.05 10.87
CA PRO A 34 21.19 -0.19 9.97
C PRO A 34 20.86 -0.95 8.67
N ALA A 35 19.69 -0.75 8.07
CA ALA A 35 19.30 -1.42 6.83
C ALA A 35 20.34 -1.31 5.71
N GLU A 36 20.42 -2.35 4.87
CA GLU A 36 21.31 -2.37 3.72
C GLU A 36 20.91 -1.28 2.72
N ARG A 37 21.89 -0.58 2.14
CA ARG A 37 21.65 0.60 1.29
C ARG A 37 20.71 0.31 0.12
N TRP A 38 20.79 -0.88 -0.47
CA TRP A 38 19.93 -1.27 -1.59
C TRP A 38 18.48 -1.49 -1.16
N VAL A 39 18.25 -1.99 0.07
CA VAL A 39 16.91 -2.15 0.68
C VAL A 39 16.31 -0.79 0.97
N ALA A 40 17.05 0.06 1.67
CA ALA A 40 16.61 1.42 1.99
C ALA A 40 16.24 2.18 0.71
N ARG A 41 17.07 2.05 -0.35
CA ARG A 41 16.78 2.67 -1.64
C ARG A 41 15.54 2.11 -2.32
N ALA A 42 15.37 0.78 -2.38
CA ALA A 42 14.19 0.17 -2.98
C ALA A 42 12.90 0.60 -2.27
N ILE A 43 12.96 0.72 -0.94
CA ILE A 43 11.83 1.13 -0.13
C ILE A 43 11.51 2.62 -0.31
N SER A 44 12.50 3.50 -0.09
CA SER A 44 12.30 4.95 -0.11
C SER A 44 12.08 5.52 -1.51
N ASP A 45 12.76 5.01 -2.55
CA ASP A 45 12.64 5.56 -3.91
C ASP A 45 11.38 5.07 -4.64
N LYS A 46 10.80 3.93 -4.21
CA LYS A 46 9.74 3.26 -4.98
C LYS A 46 8.58 2.76 -4.15
N LEU A 47 8.82 1.92 -3.15
CA LEU A 47 7.76 1.21 -2.42
C LEU A 47 6.86 2.21 -1.66
N ILE A 48 7.45 3.02 -0.78
CA ILE A 48 6.73 4.01 0.03
C ILE A 48 6.02 5.04 -0.87
N PRO A 49 6.68 5.66 -1.87
CA PRO A 49 6.01 6.56 -2.80
C PRO A 49 4.81 5.93 -3.52
N SER A 50 4.90 4.64 -3.90
CA SER A 50 3.80 3.93 -4.56
C SER A 50 2.60 3.73 -3.63
N LEU A 51 2.85 3.45 -2.34
CA LEU A 51 1.79 3.36 -1.33
C LEU A 51 1.15 4.73 -1.06
N TYR A 52 1.93 5.80 -0.96
CA TYR A 52 1.39 7.16 -0.79
C TYR A 52 0.56 7.63 -1.99
N ALA A 53 0.97 7.25 -3.20
CA ALA A 53 0.16 7.52 -4.40
C ALA A 53 -1.22 6.87 -4.26
N ALA A 54 -1.29 5.59 -3.90
CA ALA A 54 -2.56 4.91 -3.67
C ALA A 54 -3.38 5.57 -2.53
N ARG A 55 -2.73 5.87 -1.40
CA ARG A 55 -3.34 6.54 -0.25
C ARG A 55 -4.03 7.84 -0.64
N THR A 56 -3.36 8.66 -1.45
CA THR A 56 -3.90 9.95 -1.90
C THR A 56 -5.26 9.79 -2.58
N TYR A 57 -5.39 8.83 -3.52
CA TYR A 57 -6.65 8.61 -4.24
C TYR A 57 -7.76 8.05 -3.33
N ILE A 58 -7.40 7.20 -2.36
CA ILE A 58 -8.34 6.68 -1.37
C ILE A 58 -8.86 7.83 -0.48
N GLU A 59 -7.96 8.67 0.04
CA GLU A 59 -8.29 9.80 0.92
C GLU A 59 -9.17 10.86 0.24
N VAL A 60 -8.97 11.12 -1.05
CA VAL A 60 -9.81 12.07 -1.80
C VAL A 60 -11.11 11.45 -2.35
N GLY A 61 -11.43 10.21 -1.98
CA GLY A 61 -12.67 9.54 -2.39
C GLY A 61 -12.70 9.15 -3.87
N GLN A 62 -11.55 9.10 -4.56
CA GLN A 62 -11.45 8.65 -5.95
C GLN A 62 -11.24 7.13 -6.02
N LEU A 63 -12.22 6.38 -5.56
CA LEU A 63 -12.06 4.96 -5.22
C LEU A 63 -11.98 4.03 -6.43
N SER A 64 -12.54 4.46 -7.56
CA SER A 64 -12.46 3.76 -8.85
C SER A 64 -11.18 4.11 -9.63
N SER A 65 -10.30 4.92 -9.05
CA SER A 65 -9.03 5.31 -9.65
C SER A 65 -8.14 4.09 -9.89
N PRO A 66 -7.68 3.84 -11.13
CA PRO A 66 -6.72 2.78 -11.41
C PRO A 66 -5.39 2.99 -10.67
N GLU A 67 -5.07 4.24 -10.28
CA GLU A 67 -3.85 4.60 -9.57
C GLU A 67 -3.76 3.93 -8.19
N ILE A 68 -4.89 3.64 -7.52
CA ILE A 68 -4.91 2.85 -6.28
C ILE A 68 -4.29 1.47 -6.54
N ARG A 69 -4.82 0.77 -7.55
CA ARG A 69 -4.34 -0.57 -7.92
C ARG A 69 -2.91 -0.53 -8.45
N LEU A 70 -2.56 0.46 -9.26
CA LEU A 70 -1.21 0.60 -9.81
C LEU A 70 -0.17 0.89 -8.73
N GLY A 71 -0.48 1.74 -7.75
CA GLY A 71 0.38 2.03 -6.61
C GLY A 71 0.63 0.78 -5.76
N ILE A 72 -0.43 0.07 -5.39
CA ILE A 72 -0.31 -1.17 -4.58
C ILE A 72 0.46 -2.26 -5.34
N LEU A 73 0.21 -2.45 -6.65
CA LEU A 73 0.94 -3.45 -7.44
C LEU A 73 2.43 -3.10 -7.61
N SER A 74 2.75 -1.81 -7.74
CA SER A 74 4.14 -1.35 -7.83
C SER A 74 4.88 -1.61 -6.52
N ALA A 75 4.27 -1.25 -5.39
CA ALA A 75 4.81 -1.54 -4.06
C ALA A 75 5.00 -3.05 -3.85
N ARG A 76 4.01 -3.86 -4.26
CA ARG A 76 4.06 -5.32 -4.19
C ARG A 76 5.22 -5.90 -5.01
N SER A 77 5.45 -5.37 -6.21
CA SER A 77 6.56 -5.83 -7.07
C SER A 77 7.91 -5.58 -6.41
N GLU A 78 8.12 -4.39 -5.84
CA GLU A 78 9.39 -4.07 -5.17
C GLU A 78 9.57 -4.89 -3.89
N ALA A 79 8.52 -5.06 -3.07
CA ALA A 79 8.58 -5.93 -1.89
C ALA A 79 8.83 -7.41 -2.24
N GLY A 80 8.28 -7.89 -3.36
CA GLY A 80 8.53 -9.22 -3.89
C GLY A 80 10.01 -9.41 -4.24
N LYS A 81 10.62 -8.46 -4.94
CA LYS A 81 12.07 -8.49 -5.25
C LYS A 81 12.93 -8.54 -3.98
N LEU A 82 12.55 -7.78 -2.94
CA LEU A 82 13.21 -7.85 -1.64
C LEU A 82 13.09 -9.26 -1.05
N ALA A 83 11.88 -9.81 -0.97
CA ALA A 83 11.61 -11.13 -0.39
C ALA A 83 12.26 -12.29 -1.15
N ASP A 84 12.35 -12.19 -2.48
CA ASP A 84 13.03 -13.16 -3.35
C ASP A 84 14.56 -13.13 -3.14
N THR A 85 15.10 -11.95 -2.81
CA THR A 85 16.54 -11.78 -2.52
C THR A 85 16.87 -12.23 -1.10
N ASP A 86 16.02 -11.90 -0.14
CA ASP A 86 16.18 -12.24 1.28
C ASP A 86 14.79 -12.45 1.93
N SER A 87 14.59 -13.66 2.45
CA SER A 87 13.32 -14.09 3.03
C SER A 87 12.90 -13.29 4.27
N ARG A 88 13.82 -12.56 4.92
CA ARG A 88 13.49 -11.65 6.02
C ARG A 88 12.50 -10.57 5.63
N TYR A 89 12.40 -10.23 4.33
CA TYR A 89 11.44 -9.23 3.81
C TYR A 89 10.09 -9.82 3.40
N ALA A 90 9.89 -11.13 3.52
CA ALA A 90 8.62 -11.80 3.21
C ALA A 90 7.39 -11.28 4.00
N PRO A 91 7.51 -10.85 5.28
CA PRO A 91 6.39 -10.25 5.99
C PRO A 91 5.86 -8.97 5.35
N LEU A 92 6.75 -8.08 4.90
CA LEU A 92 6.36 -6.84 4.20
C LEU A 92 5.64 -7.16 2.88
N TYR A 93 6.18 -8.10 2.10
CA TYR A 93 5.53 -8.57 0.87
C TYR A 93 4.14 -9.15 1.15
N SER A 94 4.00 -9.94 2.21
CA SER A 94 2.72 -10.53 2.61
C SER A 94 1.69 -9.47 3.02
N LYS A 95 2.11 -8.46 3.79
CA LYS A 95 1.25 -7.34 4.17
C LYS A 95 0.74 -6.57 2.95
N ILE A 96 1.61 -6.26 1.99
CA ILE A 96 1.21 -5.57 0.75
C ILE A 96 0.30 -6.46 -0.12
N ARG A 97 0.47 -7.78 -0.07
CA ARG A 97 -0.46 -8.70 -0.74
C ARG A 97 -1.86 -8.65 -0.12
N VAL A 98 -1.95 -8.63 1.21
CA VAL A 98 -3.24 -8.47 1.92
C VAL A 98 -3.89 -7.14 1.53
N LEU A 99 -3.12 -6.03 1.54
CA LEU A 99 -3.59 -4.72 1.06
C LEU A 99 -4.16 -4.79 -0.36
N ALA A 100 -3.51 -5.51 -1.27
CA ALA A 100 -3.98 -5.66 -2.63
C ALA A 100 -5.30 -6.44 -2.73
N GLU A 101 -5.47 -7.48 -1.91
CA GLU A 101 -6.69 -8.29 -1.84
C GLU A 101 -7.86 -7.48 -1.24
N GLU A 102 -7.59 -6.69 -0.21
CA GLU A 102 -8.56 -5.78 0.41
C GLU A 102 -8.99 -4.69 -0.57
N ALA A 103 -8.04 -3.99 -1.20
CA ALA A 103 -8.34 -2.94 -2.17
C ALA A 103 -9.14 -3.46 -3.37
N ASP A 104 -8.82 -4.66 -3.88
CA ASP A 104 -9.56 -5.30 -4.97
C ASP A 104 -10.99 -5.65 -4.54
N THR A 105 -11.15 -6.26 -3.36
CA THR A 105 -12.48 -6.59 -2.79
C THR A 105 -13.32 -5.33 -2.64
N ALA A 106 -12.71 -4.31 -2.05
CA ALA A 106 -13.33 -3.06 -1.71
C ALA A 106 -13.76 -2.31 -3.00
N SER A 107 -12.97 -2.37 -4.09
CA SER A 107 -13.32 -1.77 -5.40
C SER A 107 -14.48 -2.46 -6.13
N ARG A 108 -14.75 -3.73 -5.81
CA ARG A 108 -15.86 -4.50 -6.43
C ARG A 108 -17.19 -4.25 -5.74
N ILE A 109 -17.16 -3.74 -4.51
CA ILE A 109 -18.34 -3.53 -3.65
C ILE A 109 -18.82 -2.07 -3.71
N SER A 110 -17.95 -1.13 -4.10
CA SER A 110 -18.26 0.29 -4.40
C SER A 110 -18.95 0.46 -5.75
#